data_AF-A0A4R6LGK5-F1
#
_entry.id   AF-A0A4R6LGK5-F1
#
_cell.length_a   1.000
_cell.length_b   1.000
_cell.length_c   1.000
_cell.angle_alpha   90.00
_cell.angle_beta   90.00
_cell.angle_gamma   90.00
#
_symmetry.space_group_name_H-M   'P 1'
#
loop_
_entity.id
_entity.type
_entity.pdbx_description
1 polymer ?
#
loop_
_entity_poly.entity_id
_entity_poly.type
_entity_poly.pdbx_seq_one_letter_code
_entity_poly.pdbx_strand_id
1 'polypeptide(L)'
;MYDRASESYWPQIFGTAITEPAKGERLERFPVIWSKWKLVQAKYDQAQVLSTETGYSRDYNRDPYGSYRENEEDADNYYTNAVWIRLRFLLKKMS
;
A
#
# COMPACT_ATOMS: atom_id res chain seq x y z
N MET A 1 8.46 14.84 -1.81
CA MET A 1 7.34 14.25 -2.59
C MET A 1 6.84 15.32 -3.54
N TYR A 2 6.44 14.93 -4.75
CA TYR A 2 5.84 15.83 -5.73
C TYR A 2 4.38 15.44 -5.91
N ASP A 3 3.47 16.37 -5.65
CA ASP A 3 2.06 16.20 -5.96
C ASP A 3 1.80 16.67 -7.39
N ARG A 4 1.26 15.78 -8.22
CA ARG A 4 0.95 16.09 -9.62
C ARG A 4 -0.37 16.82 -9.78
N ALA A 5 -1.29 16.69 -8.83
CA ALA A 5 -2.59 17.36 -8.90
C ALA A 5 -2.44 18.86 -8.62
N SER A 6 -1.65 19.19 -7.59
CA SER A 6 -1.35 20.58 -7.25
C SER A 6 -0.05 21.10 -7.88
N GLU A 7 0.74 20.28 -8.56
CA GLU A 7 2.11 20.62 -9.01
C GLU A 7 3.04 21.12 -7.89
N SER A 8 2.76 20.76 -6.64
CA SER A 8 3.50 21.27 -5.48
C SER A 8 4.51 20.28 -4.91
N TYR A 9 5.58 20.81 -4.32
CA TYR A 9 6.59 20.03 -3.61
C TYR A 9 6.29 19.96 -2.12
N TRP A 10 6.34 18.73 -1.60
CA TRP A 10 6.04 18.39 -0.21
C TRP A 10 7.23 17.62 0.40
N PRO A 11 8.13 18.27 1.16
CA PRO A 11 9.16 17.58 1.93
C PRO A 11 8.52 16.60 2.92
N GLN A 12 8.89 15.33 2.83
CA GLN A 12 8.26 14.26 3.62
C GLN A 12 8.41 14.47 5.14
N ILE A 13 9.55 15.01 5.58
CA ILE A 13 9.84 15.28 6.99
C ILE A 13 8.85 16.31 7.58
N PHE A 14 8.52 17.35 6.80
CA PHE A 14 7.67 18.45 7.28
C PHE A 14 6.18 18.22 7.01
N GLY A 15 5.85 17.39 6.01
CA GLY A 15 4.47 17.19 5.57
C GLY A 15 3.78 18.51 5.19
N THR A 16 4.53 19.53 4.80
CA THR A 16 4.05 20.88 4.50
C THR A 16 4.50 21.25 3.10
N ALA A 17 3.61 21.73 2.24
CA ALA A 17 4.00 22.15 0.89
C ALA A 17 4.86 23.42 0.92
N ILE A 18 5.92 23.43 0.13
CA ILE A 18 6.89 24.53 0.07
C ILE A 18 6.80 25.37 -1.20
N THR A 19 6.07 24.89 -2.20
CA THR A 19 5.82 25.62 -3.45
C THR A 19 4.35 25.88 -3.63
N GLU A 20 4.04 26.95 -4.37
CA GLU A 20 2.70 27.21 -4.87
C GLU A 20 2.24 26.06 -5.77
N PRO A 21 0.92 25.91 -5.96
CA PRO A 21 -0.21 26.57 -5.30
C PRO A 21 -0.48 26.14 -3.85
N ALA A 22 0.01 24.99 -3.39
CA ALA A 22 -0.34 24.46 -2.06
C ALA A 22 0.53 25.02 -0.92
N LYS A 23 1.23 26.14 -1.11
CA LYS A 23 2.29 26.59 -0.20
C LYS A 23 1.72 26.83 1.21
N GLY A 24 2.32 26.19 2.20
CA GLY A 24 1.91 26.29 3.60
C GLY A 24 0.80 25.32 4.02
N GLU A 25 0.17 24.60 3.07
CA GLU A 25 -0.75 23.52 3.41
C GLU A 25 -0.03 22.37 4.10
N ARG A 26 -0.73 21.67 4.99
CA ARG A 26 -0.19 20.57 5.81
C ARG A 26 -0.97 19.30 5.55
N LEU A 27 -0.25 18.19 5.37
CA LEU A 27 -0.85 16.87 5.27
C LEU A 27 -1.49 16.48 6.61
N GLU A 28 -2.72 15.96 6.55
CA GLU A 28 -3.36 15.33 7.69
C GLU A 28 -2.62 14.03 8.05
N ARG A 29 -2.34 13.85 9.35
CA ARG A 29 -1.69 12.64 9.85
C ARG A 29 -2.73 11.70 10.40
N PHE A 30 -2.79 10.51 9.85
CA PHE A 30 -3.59 9.41 10.37
C PHE A 30 -2.66 8.24 10.78
N PRO A 31 -3.05 7.44 11.79
CA PRO A 31 -2.25 6.30 12.20
C PRO A 31 -2.23 5.22 11.11
N VAL A 32 -1.04 4.68 10.84
CA VAL A 32 -0.86 3.50 10.00
C VAL A 32 -0.60 2.31 10.91
N ILE A 33 -1.41 1.26 10.77
CA ILE A 33 -1.29 0.03 11.55
C ILE A 33 -0.80 -1.08 10.63
N TRP A 34 0.34 -1.66 10.99
CA TRP A 34 0.84 -2.88 10.36
C TRP A 34 0.13 -4.08 10.99
N SER A 35 -0.48 -4.93 10.17
CA SER A 35 -1.21 -6.11 10.64
C SER A 35 -1.16 -7.25 9.64
N LYS A 36 -1.54 -8.45 10.08
CA LYS A 36 -1.72 -9.62 9.21
C LYS A 36 -3.08 -9.52 8.51
N TRP A 37 -3.15 -9.83 7.22
CA TRP A 37 -4.41 -9.75 6.45
C TRP A 37 -5.55 -10.54 7.09
N LYS A 38 -5.27 -11.74 7.62
CA LYS A 38 -6.27 -12.56 8.34
C LYS A 38 -6.92 -11.83 9.53
N LEU A 39 -6.17 -10.96 10.22
CA LEU A 39 -6.69 -10.19 11.36
C LEU A 39 -7.54 -9.01 10.89
N VAL A 40 -7.18 -8.41 9.76
CA VAL A 40 -7.96 -7.34 9.12
C VAL A 40 -9.31 -7.91 8.64
N GLN A 41 -9.30 -9.05 7.93
CA GLN A 41 -10.52 -9.71 7.48
C GLN A 41 -11.44 -10.12 8.65
N ALA A 42 -10.87 -10.66 9.73
CA ALA A 42 -11.67 -11.06 10.90
C ALA A 42 -12.28 -9.87 11.66
N LYS A 43 -11.68 -8.68 11.54
CA LYS A 43 -12.14 -7.47 12.25
C LYS A 43 -13.03 -6.58 11.38
N TYR A 44 -12.83 -6.56 10.07
CA TYR A 44 -13.49 -5.66 9.13
C TYR A 44 -14.01 -6.45 7.93
N ASP A 45 -15.28 -6.86 8.00
CA ASP A 45 -15.93 -7.68 6.98
C ASP A 45 -16.02 -7.01 5.59
N GLN A 46 -15.94 -5.68 5.55
CA GLN A 46 -15.96 -4.87 4.33
C GLN A 46 -14.57 -4.37 3.90
N ALA A 47 -13.49 -4.92 4.48
CA ALA A 47 -12.14 -4.53 4.09
C ALA A 47 -11.90 -4.80 2.59
N GLN A 48 -11.47 -3.77 1.87
CA GLN A 48 -11.16 -3.85 0.44
C GLN A 48 -9.64 -3.91 0.22
N VAL A 49 -9.24 -4.62 -0.85
CA VAL A 49 -7.86 -4.68 -1.33
C VAL A 49 -7.79 -4.00 -2.69
N LEU A 50 -6.74 -3.22 -2.92
CA LEU A 50 -6.52 -2.58 -4.22
C LEU A 50 -6.28 -3.63 -5.31
N SER A 51 -6.95 -3.48 -6.45
CA SER A 51 -6.77 -4.35 -7.61
C SER A 51 -5.38 -4.16 -8.24
N THR A 52 -4.83 -5.24 -8.78
CA THR A 52 -3.63 -5.21 -9.62
C THR A 52 -3.95 -4.88 -11.09
N GLU A 53 -5.23 -4.81 -11.46
CA GLU A 53 -5.72 -4.49 -12.81
C GLU A 53 -5.63 -2.98 -13.07
N THR A 54 -4.41 -2.47 -13.21
CA THR A 54 -4.14 -1.03 -13.37
C THR A 54 -3.99 -0.58 -14.83
N GLY A 55 -4.02 -1.51 -15.78
CA GLY A 55 -3.69 -1.25 -17.19
C GLY A 55 -2.19 -1.23 -17.51
N TYR A 56 -1.32 -1.46 -16.50
CA TYR A 56 0.13 -1.55 -16.67
C TYR A 56 0.63 -2.99 -16.48
N SER A 57 1.58 -3.40 -17.33
CA SER A 57 2.28 -4.68 -17.16
C SER A 57 3.34 -4.57 -16.06
N ARG A 58 2.97 -4.95 -14.84
CA ARG A 58 3.86 -5.00 -13.68
C ARG A 58 3.68 -6.32 -12.94
N ASP A 59 4.79 -7.01 -12.67
CA ASP A 59 4.76 -8.20 -11.83
C ASP A 59 4.75 -7.79 -10.35
N TYR A 60 3.56 -7.78 -9.76
CA TYR A 60 3.36 -7.50 -8.34
C TYR A 60 3.71 -8.68 -7.42
N ASN A 61 4.06 -9.86 -7.98
CA ASN A 61 4.56 -10.99 -7.18
C ASN A 61 6.05 -10.86 -6.88
N ARG A 62 6.76 -10.00 -7.61
CA ARG A 62 8.17 -9.73 -7.38
C ARG A 62 8.31 -8.62 -6.36
N ASP A 63 8.90 -8.95 -5.22
CA ASP A 63 9.27 -7.97 -4.20
C ASP A 63 10.29 -6.98 -4.80
N PRO A 64 9.94 -5.68 -4.98
CA PRO A 64 10.86 -4.69 -5.53
C PRO A 64 12.03 -4.40 -4.60
N TYR A 65 11.96 -4.83 -3.34
CA TYR A 65 12.95 -4.63 -2.28
C TYR A 65 13.56 -5.95 -1.79
N GLY A 66 13.40 -7.05 -2.52
CA GLY A 66 13.75 -8.41 -2.06
C GLY A 66 15.19 -8.59 -1.55
N SER A 67 16.12 -7.69 -1.89
CA SER A 67 17.49 -7.68 -1.35
C SER A 67 17.59 -7.29 0.12
N TYR A 68 16.56 -6.67 0.72
CA TYR A 68 16.52 -6.38 2.16
C TYR A 68 16.13 -7.58 3.02
N ARG A 69 15.87 -8.75 2.41
CA ARG A 69 15.45 -9.99 3.08
C ARG A 69 16.62 -10.91 3.46
N GLU A 70 17.74 -10.36 3.88
CA GLU A 70 18.78 -11.14 4.54
C GLU A 70 18.33 -11.36 6.00
N ASN A 71 17.55 -12.42 6.25
CA ASN A 71 17.48 -13.22 7.49
C ASN A 71 16.19 -14.07 7.47
N GLU A 72 16.36 -15.40 7.44
CA GLU A 72 15.29 -16.42 7.37
C GLU A 72 14.53 -16.65 8.69
N GLU A 73 14.82 -15.89 9.75
CA GLU A 73 14.45 -16.30 11.11
C GLU A 73 12.96 -16.11 11.48
N ASP A 74 12.14 -15.52 10.61
CA ASP A 74 10.71 -15.34 10.86
C ASP A 74 9.86 -15.77 9.67
N ALA A 75 9.54 -17.07 9.59
CA ALA A 75 8.60 -17.63 8.59
C ALA A 75 7.19 -16.98 8.63
N ASP A 76 6.91 -16.19 9.67
CA ASP A 76 5.59 -15.63 9.98
C ASP A 76 5.55 -14.09 10.00
N ASN A 77 6.43 -13.44 9.22
CA ASN A 77 6.58 -11.98 9.11
C ASN A 77 5.83 -11.34 7.91
N TYR A 78 5.90 -10.01 7.80
CA TYR A 78 5.25 -9.20 6.76
C TYR A 78 5.61 -9.65 5.33
N TYR A 79 6.83 -10.10 5.14
CA TYR A 79 7.38 -10.45 3.83
C TYR A 79 7.07 -11.90 3.43
N THR A 80 6.84 -12.81 4.38
CA THR A 80 6.55 -14.23 4.12
C THR A 80 5.05 -14.54 4.06
N ASN A 81 4.19 -13.70 4.66
CA ASN A 81 2.74 -13.91 4.73
C ASN A 81 1.96 -13.51 3.46
N ALA A 82 2.57 -13.63 2.27
CA ALA A 82 1.91 -13.40 0.98
C ALA A 82 0.85 -14.45 0.61
N VAL A 83 0.62 -15.46 1.47
CA VAL A 83 -0.12 -16.68 1.14
C VAL A 83 -1.63 -16.46 0.91
N TRP A 84 -2.23 -15.30 1.25
CA TRP A 84 -3.69 -15.12 1.09
C TRP A 84 -4.17 -13.94 0.23
N ILE A 85 -3.29 -13.05 -0.24
CA ILE A 85 -3.68 -12.06 -1.29
C ILE A 85 -3.79 -12.74 -2.68
N ARG A 86 -3.46 -14.04 -2.76
CA ARG A 86 -3.51 -14.87 -3.97
C ARG A 86 -4.89 -15.46 -4.30
N LEU A 87 -5.97 -15.09 -3.60
CA LEU A 87 -7.31 -15.44 -4.05
C LEU A 87 -7.68 -14.60 -5.26
N ARG A 88 -7.57 -15.24 -6.43
CA ARG A 88 -8.19 -14.85 -7.70
C ARG A 88 -9.42 -13.98 -7.45
N PHE A 89 -9.37 -12.75 -7.96
CA PHE A 89 -10.54 -12.07 -8.49
C PHE A 89 -11.26 -13.02 -9.46
N LEU A 90 -12.22 -13.75 -8.93
CA LEU A 90 -13.25 -14.44 -9.68
C LEU A 90 -14.56 -14.02 -9.03
N LEU A 91 -14.88 -12.74 -9.24
CA LEU A 91 -16.26 -12.31 -9.44
C LEU A 91 -16.83 -13.15 -10.58
N LYS A 92 -17.40 -14.30 -10.22
CA LYS A 92 -18.42 -14.91 -11.05
C LYS A 92 -19.60 -13.95 -10.96
N LYS A 93 -19.70 -13.14 -12.02
CA LYS A 93 -20.92 -12.48 -12.45
C LYS A 93 -22.13 -13.39 -12.22
N MET A 94 -23.18 -12.77 -11.68
CA MET A 94 -24.59 -13.00 -11.99
C MET A 94 -25.30 -14.19 -11.33
N SER A 95 -26.40 -13.80 -10.66
CA SER A 95 -27.69 -14.47 -10.49
C SER A 95 -27.77 -15.78 -9.72
#